data_AF-A0A6P0XHY9-F1
#
_entry.id   AF-A0A6P0XHY9-F1
#
_cell.length_a   1.000
_cell.length_b   1.000
_cell.length_c   1.000
_cell.angle_alpha   90.00
_cell.angle_beta   90.00
_cell.angle_gamma   90.00
#
_symmetry.space_group_name_H-M   'P 1'
#
loop_
_entity.id
_entity.type
_entity.pdbx_description
1 polymer ?
#
loop_
_entity_poly.entity_id
_entity_poly.type
_entity_poly.pdbx_seq_one_letter_code
_entity_poly.pdbx_strand_id
1 'polypeptide(L)'
;DLSANNGGWQWSASSGMDPKPLRIFNPASQTQKYDPEAEYIRQWVPELQSVDLKYLVTGKIPADEREVVDYPAPIVDHKKRQQIFKLLYQEQKNISP
;
A
#
# COMPACT_ATOMS: atom_id res chain seq x y z
N ASP A 1 -2.30 19.14 -15.98
CA ASP A 1 -3.72 18.77 -15.88
C ASP A 1 -4.13 18.84 -14.41
N LEU A 2 -4.80 19.91 -13.98
CA LEU A 2 -5.19 20.11 -12.58
C LEU A 2 -6.45 19.28 -12.23
N SER A 3 -7.36 19.15 -13.20
CA SER A 3 -8.62 18.42 -13.09
C SER A 3 -8.43 16.93 -12.89
N ALA A 4 -7.57 16.28 -13.69
CA ALA A 4 -7.35 14.84 -13.59
C ALA A 4 -6.70 14.43 -12.27
N ASN A 5 -5.74 15.24 -11.77
CA ASN A 5 -5.12 15.01 -10.47
C ASN A 5 -6.14 15.14 -9.32
N ASN A 6 -6.96 16.20 -9.32
CA ASN A 6 -8.00 16.38 -8.31
C ASN A 6 -8.98 15.19 -8.29
N GLY A 7 -9.47 14.77 -9.47
CA GLY A 7 -10.33 13.59 -9.58
C GLY A 7 -9.68 12.31 -9.08
N GLY A 8 -8.39 12.09 -9.38
CA GLY A 8 -7.62 10.94 -8.90
C GLY A 8 -7.47 10.91 -7.38
N TRP A 9 -7.20 12.06 -6.75
CA TRP A 9 -7.16 12.18 -5.29
C TRP A 9 -8.52 11.94 -4.65
N GLN A 10 -9.59 12.51 -5.20
CA GLN A 10 -10.95 12.28 -4.71
C GLN A 10 -11.32 10.80 -4.76
N TRP A 11 -11.05 10.15 -5.89
CA TRP A 11 -11.27 8.72 -6.09
C TRP A 11 -10.49 7.87 -5.08
N SER A 12 -9.22 8.18 -4.84
CA SER A 12 -8.36 7.45 -3.90
C SER A 12 -8.82 7.60 -2.45
N ALA A 13 -9.33 8.78 -2.09
CA ALA A 13 -9.89 9.06 -0.77
C ALA A 13 -11.34 8.55 -0.60
N SER A 14 -11.91 7.86 -1.60
CA SER A 14 -13.33 7.46 -1.61
C SER A 14 -14.27 8.66 -1.38
N SER A 15 -13.92 9.82 -1.96
CA SER A 15 -14.67 11.07 -1.90
C SER A 15 -15.05 11.54 -3.31
N GLY A 16 -15.97 12.49 -3.43
CA GLY A 16 -16.38 13.07 -4.72
C GLY A 16 -17.77 12.63 -5.20
N MET A 17 -18.03 12.82 -6.50
CA MET A 17 -19.39 12.75 -7.08
C MET A 17 -19.94 11.32 -7.26
N ASP A 18 -19.07 10.30 -7.22
CA ASP A 18 -19.43 8.87 -7.23
C ASP A 18 -18.41 8.07 -6.38
N PRO A 19 -18.50 8.14 -5.04
CA PRO A 19 -17.53 7.48 -4.18
C PRO A 19 -17.74 5.97 -4.26
N LYS A 20 -16.71 5.24 -4.74
CA LYS A 20 -16.70 3.77 -4.63
C LYS A 20 -16.81 3.34 -3.16
N PRO A 21 -17.30 2.12 -2.89
CA PRO A 21 -17.24 1.54 -1.56
C PRO A 21 -15.81 1.63 -1.01
N LEU A 22 -15.68 2.03 0.26
CA LEU A 22 -14.41 2.25 0.97
C LEU A 22 -13.41 1.13 0.64
N ARG A 23 -12.37 1.47 -0.13
CA ARG A 23 -11.41 0.51 -0.66
C ARG A 23 -10.04 0.77 -0.09
N ILE A 24 -9.50 -0.22 0.61
CA ILE A 24 -8.16 -0.19 1.18
C ILE A 24 -7.36 -1.28 0.47
N PHE A 25 -6.43 -0.87 -0.38
CA PHE A 25 -5.58 -1.80 -1.12
C PHE A 25 -4.53 -2.41 -0.20
N ASN A 26 -4.36 -3.73 -0.29
CA ASN A 26 -3.24 -4.43 0.35
C ASN A 26 -2.03 -4.40 -0.59
N PRO A 27 -0.90 -3.78 -0.20
CA PRO A 27 0.30 -3.69 -1.05
C PRO A 27 0.76 -5.06 -1.58
N ALA A 28 0.81 -6.09 -0.73
CA ALA A 28 1.25 -7.42 -1.14
C ALA A 28 0.34 -8.03 -2.22
N SER A 29 -0.97 -7.87 -2.08
CA SER A 29 -1.93 -8.35 -3.09
C SER A 29 -1.88 -7.52 -4.38
N GLN A 30 -1.49 -6.24 -4.32
CA GLN A 30 -1.24 -5.44 -5.52
C GLN A 30 0.03 -5.90 -6.23
N THR A 31 1.13 -6.12 -5.49
CA THR A 31 2.38 -6.64 -6.05
C THR A 31 2.16 -7.99 -6.72
N GLN A 32 1.53 -8.96 -6.04
CA GLN A 32 1.19 -10.27 -6.61
C GLN A 32 0.40 -10.19 -7.93
N LYS A 33 -0.45 -9.16 -8.08
CA LYS A 33 -1.31 -8.99 -9.24
C LYS A 33 -0.64 -8.25 -10.39
N TYR A 34 0.18 -7.24 -10.08
CA TYR A 34 0.66 -6.27 -11.06
C TYR A 34 2.18 -6.32 -11.27
N ASP A 35 2.93 -6.96 -10.37
CA ASP A 35 4.39 -7.16 -10.44
C ASP A 35 4.78 -8.53 -9.84
N PRO A 36 4.26 -9.65 -10.39
CA PRO A 36 4.47 -10.99 -9.82
C PRO A 36 5.94 -11.44 -9.81
N GLU A 37 6.76 -10.90 -10.71
CA GLU A 37 8.19 -11.19 -10.84
C GLU A 37 9.10 -10.13 -10.18
N ALA A 38 8.49 -9.14 -9.50
CA ALA A 38 9.17 -8.01 -8.85
C ALA A 38 10.10 -7.22 -9.78
N GLU A 39 9.85 -7.22 -11.10
CA GLU A 39 10.67 -6.51 -12.09
C GLU A 39 10.63 -5.00 -11.84
N TYR A 40 9.43 -4.47 -11.59
CA TYR A 40 9.26 -3.04 -11.31
C TYR A 40 9.94 -2.66 -9.99
N ILE A 41 9.77 -3.47 -8.94
CA ILE A 41 10.45 -3.25 -7.66
C ILE A 41 11.97 -3.22 -7.84
N ARG A 42 12.55 -4.21 -8.53
CA ARG A 42 14.02 -4.31 -8.73
C ARG A 42 14.57 -3.18 -9.60
N GLN A 43 13.78 -2.67 -10.53
CA GLN A 43 14.17 -1.55 -11.37
C GLN A 43 14.28 -0.24 -10.57
N TRP A 44 13.34 0.01 -9.65
CA TRP A 44 13.21 1.29 -8.97
C TRP A 44 13.75 1.32 -7.53
N VAL A 45 13.99 0.15 -6.94
CA VAL A 45 14.57 -0.02 -5.60
C VAL A 45 15.79 -0.95 -5.74
N PRO A 46 16.91 -0.46 -6.29
CA PRO A 46 18.03 -1.29 -6.71
C PRO A 46 18.70 -2.07 -5.56
N GLU A 47 18.64 -1.56 -4.34
CA GLU A 47 19.12 -2.25 -3.14
C GLU A 47 18.40 -3.59 -2.90
N LEU A 48 17.18 -3.75 -3.42
CA LEU A 48 16.39 -4.97 -3.29
C LEU A 48 16.64 -6.00 -4.42
N GLN A 49 17.54 -5.74 -5.36
CA GLN A 49 17.76 -6.63 -6.52
C GLN A 49 18.12 -8.06 -6.13
N SER A 50 18.93 -8.24 -5.08
CA SER A 50 19.40 -9.53 -4.60
C SER A 50 18.41 -10.24 -3.68
N VAL A 51 17.32 -9.58 -3.27
CA VAL A 51 16.33 -10.16 -2.35
C VAL A 51 15.48 -11.20 -3.08
N ASP A 52 15.19 -12.30 -2.39
CA ASP A 52 14.37 -13.40 -2.90
C ASP A 52 12.97 -12.88 -3.30
N LEU A 53 12.52 -13.29 -4.49
CA LEU A 53 11.22 -12.94 -5.06
C LEU A 53 10.07 -13.15 -4.06
N LYS A 54 10.10 -14.23 -3.28
CA LYS A 54 9.04 -14.54 -2.31
C LYS A 54 8.87 -13.46 -1.25
N TYR A 55 9.95 -12.76 -0.90
CA TYR A 55 9.94 -11.66 0.06
C TYR A 55 9.51 -10.35 -0.60
N LEU A 56 9.94 -10.09 -1.84
CA LEU A 56 9.54 -8.90 -2.59
C LEU A 56 8.05 -8.88 -2.90
N VAL A 57 7.51 -9.99 -3.38
CA VAL A 57 6.08 -10.12 -3.74
C VAL A 57 5.16 -9.99 -2.53
N THR A 58 5.65 -10.29 -1.32
CA THR A 58 4.86 -10.21 -0.09
C THR A 58 5.16 -8.97 0.76
N GLY A 59 6.28 -8.28 0.48
CA GLY A 59 6.84 -7.22 1.33
C GLY A 59 7.36 -7.70 2.69
N LYS A 60 7.40 -9.01 2.94
CA LYS A 60 7.82 -9.59 4.23
C LYS A 60 9.30 -9.93 4.22
N ILE A 61 10.14 -8.92 4.01
CA ILE A 61 11.60 -9.07 3.97
C ILE A 61 12.11 -9.30 5.40
N PRO A 62 12.82 -10.42 5.66
CA PRO A 62 13.45 -10.70 6.94
C PRO A 62 14.37 -9.58 7.42
N ALA A 63 14.58 -9.48 8.74
CA ALA A 63 15.36 -8.38 9.32
C ALA A 63 16.84 -8.42 8.93
N ASP A 64 17.41 -9.62 8.93
CA ASP A 64 18.76 -9.92 8.46
C ASP A 64 18.95 -9.56 6.98
N GLU A 65 18.03 -9.94 6.09
CA GLU A 65 18.12 -9.55 4.69
C GLU A 65 18.02 -8.04 4.49
N ARG A 66 17.13 -7.37 5.23
CA ARG A 66 17.00 -5.91 5.22
C ARG A 66 18.27 -5.21 5.69
N GLU A 67 18.91 -5.70 6.74
CA GLU A 67 20.16 -5.15 7.25
C GLU A 67 21.31 -5.31 6.25
N VAL A 68 21.36 -6.43 5.52
CA VAL A 68 22.36 -6.67 4.47
C VAL A 68 22.24 -5.65 3.32
N VAL A 69 21.01 -5.26 2.96
CA VAL A 69 20.75 -4.35 1.84
C VAL A 69 20.44 -2.90 2.27
N ASP A 70 20.63 -2.56 3.54
CA ASP A 70 20.29 -1.25 4.12
C ASP A 70 18.84 -0.81 3.84
N TYR A 71 17.89 -1.74 3.91
CA TYR A 71 16.48 -1.48 3.64
C TYR A 71 15.65 -1.34 4.93
N PRO A 72 14.80 -0.30 5.07
CA PRO A 72 14.12 -0.03 6.33
C PRO A 72 13.07 -1.09 6.70
N ALA A 73 12.80 -1.19 8.00
CA ALA A 73 11.66 -1.98 8.48
C ALA A 73 10.32 -1.37 8.02
N PRO A 74 9.26 -2.17 7.84
CA PRO A 74 7.93 -1.65 7.54
C PRO A 74 7.47 -0.65 8.61
N ILE A 75 7.12 0.57 8.19
CA ILE A 75 6.67 1.64 9.09
C ILE A 75 5.33 1.36 9.76
N VAL A 76 4.53 0.46 9.20
CA VAL A 76 3.21 0.08 9.70
C VAL A 76 2.89 -1.38 9.41
N ASP A 77 2.06 -1.97 10.26
CA ASP A 77 1.33 -3.20 9.95
C ASP A 77 0.05 -2.86 9.19
N HIS A 78 -0.07 -3.32 7.94
CA HIS A 78 -1.21 -3.02 7.08
C HIS A 78 -2.55 -3.49 7.67
N LYS A 79 -2.59 -4.67 8.30
CA LYS A 79 -3.81 -5.23 8.88
C LYS A 79 -4.27 -4.38 10.06
N LYS A 80 -3.35 -4.00 10.95
CA LYS A 80 -3.65 -3.11 12.08
C LYS A 80 -4.11 -1.73 11.61
N ARG A 81 -3.42 -1.13 10.64
CA ARG A 81 -3.81 0.19 10.09
C ARG A 81 -5.17 0.15 9.39
N GLN A 82 -5.45 -0.90 8.64
CA GLN A 82 -6.75 -1.11 8.01
C GLN A 82 -7.87 -1.17 9.06
N GLN A 83 -7.65 -1.88 10.17
CA GLN A 83 -8.61 -1.98 11.27
C GLN A 83 -8.85 -0.62 11.94
N ILE A 84 -7.77 0.08 12.33
CA ILE A 84 -7.85 1.42 12.94
C ILE A 84 -8.61 2.38 12.03
N PHE A 85 -8.27 2.40 10.74
CA PHE A 85 -8.95 3.27 9.78
C PHE A 85 -10.45 2.98 9.69
N LYS A 86 -10.86 1.70 9.61
CA LYS A 86 -12.28 1.32 9.56
C LYS A 86 -13.04 1.77 10.81
N LEU A 87 -12.43 1.67 11.98
CA LEU A 87 -13.01 2.15 13.25
C LEU A 87 -13.23 3.66 13.20
N LEU A 88 -12.17 4.43 12.91
CA LEU A 88 -12.24 5.89 12.83
C LEU A 88 -13.23 6.37 11.76
N TYR A 89 -13.28 5.70 10.61
CA TYR A 89 -14.22 6.02 9.54
C TYR A 89 -15.68 5.81 9.98
N GLN A 90 -15.95 4.71 10.71
CA GLN A 90 -17.28 4.43 11.22
C GLN A 90 -17.69 5.43 12.32
N GLU A 91 -16.78 5.81 13.21
CA GLU A 91 -17.01 6.86 14.21
C GLU A 91 -17.39 8.19 13.54
N GLN A 92 -16.63 8.63 12.54
CA GLN A 92 -16.92 9.86 11.80
C GLN A 92 -18.29 9.81 11.11
N LYS A 93 -18.62 8.68 10.48
CA LYS A 93 -19.93 8.49 9.84
C LYS A 93 -21.09 8.57 10.84
N ASN A 94 -20.88 8.15 12.09
CA ASN A 94 -21.90 8.21 13.13
C ASN A 94 -22.04 9.60 13.76
N ILE A 95 -21.02 10.47 13.63
CA ILE A 95 -21.01 11.85 14.15
C ILE A 95 -21.66 12.81 13.14
N SER A 96 -21.56 12.54 11.84
CA SER A 96 -22.27 13.31 10.82
C SER A 96 -23.79 13.00 10.86
N PRO A 97 -24.66 14.02 11.03
CA PRO A 97 -26.11 13.85 11.01
C PRO A 97 -26.66 13.41 9.65
#